data_AF-A0A0L0VN03-F1
#
_entry.id   AF-A0A0L0VN03-F1
#
_cell.length_a   1.000
_cell.length_b   1.000
_cell.length_c   1.000
_cell.angle_alpha   90.00
_cell.angle_beta   90.00
_cell.angle_gamma   90.00
#
_symmetry.space_group_name_H-M   'P 1'
#
loop_
_entity.id
_entity.type
_entity.pdbx_description
1 polymer ?
#
loop_
_entity_poly.entity_id
_entity_poly.type
_entity_poly.pdbx_seq_one_letter_code
_entity_poly.pdbx_strand_id
1 'polypeptide(L)'
;MLYLCVQEKFCEELKKHQGAMYLGVDARQTPNGFDLIGAVIYRLIVDKAGNVQLHSMPLDFVQLKERHTGEYLACVVQFIVEKFGLENRQIMAL
;
A
#
# COMPACT_ATOMS: atom_id res chain seq x y z
N MET A 1 -6.91 1.08 19.92
CA MET A 1 -5.79 0.15 19.60
C MET A 1 -6.10 -0.89 18.52
N LEU A 2 -7.33 -0.99 17.98
CA LEU A 2 -7.64 -1.98 16.92
C LEU A 2 -6.93 -1.73 15.58
N TYR A 3 -6.84 -0.47 15.15
CA TYR A 3 -6.21 -0.09 13.88
C TYR A 3 -4.74 -0.54 13.80
N LEU A 4 -3.97 -0.30 14.87
CA LEU A 4 -2.57 -0.75 14.93
C LEU A 4 -2.45 -2.27 14.87
N CYS A 5 -3.29 -3.01 15.59
CA CYS A 5 -3.29 -4.48 15.53
C CYS A 5 -3.63 -5.00 14.12
N VAL A 6 -4.54 -4.35 13.41
CA VAL A 6 -4.84 -4.69 12.01
C VAL A 6 -3.63 -4.42 11.12
N GLN A 7 -2.94 -3.28 11.30
CA GLN A 7 -1.73 -2.97 10.55
C GLN A 7 -0.59 -3.95 10.82
N GLU A 8 -0.36 -4.33 12.07
CA GLU A 8 0.66 -5.33 12.43
C GLU A 8 0.37 -6.68 11.76
N LYS A 9 -0.89 -7.13 11.82
CA LYS A 9 -1.32 -8.35 11.12
C LYS A 9 -1.07 -8.25 9.62
N PHE A 10 -1.35 -7.09 9.04
CA PHE A 10 -1.15 -6.83 7.62
C PHE A 10 0.34 -6.90 7.23
N CYS A 11 1.21 -6.29 8.02
CA CYS A 11 2.66 -6.38 7.85
C CYS A 11 3.15 -7.83 7.89
N GLU A 12 2.66 -8.62 8.86
CA GLU A 12 3.04 -10.04 8.96
C GLU A 12 2.59 -10.87 7.75
N GLU A 13 1.36 -10.67 7.28
CA GLU A 13 0.84 -11.36 6.10
C GLU A 13 1.64 -11.02 4.84
N LEU A 14 1.96 -9.74 4.64
CA LEU A 14 2.70 -9.27 3.48
C LEU A 14 4.16 -9.76 3.48
N LYS A 15 4.81 -9.79 4.66
CA LYS A 15 6.17 -10.34 4.81
C LYS A 15 6.23 -11.83 4.44
N LYS A 16 5.21 -12.61 4.79
CA LYS A 16 5.13 -14.05 4.50
C LYS A 16 4.74 -14.36 3.05
N HIS A 17 4.13 -13.42 2.33
CA HIS A 17 3.72 -13.63 0.95
C HIS A 17 4.93 -13.95 0.07
N GLN A 18 4.81 -14.95 -0.81
CA GLN A 18 5.81 -15.30 -1.82
C GLN A 18 5.24 -14.98 -3.21
N GLY A 19 5.98 -14.25 -4.02
CA GLY A 19 5.54 -13.81 -5.34
C GLY A 19 5.62 -12.29 -5.52
N ALA A 20 5.20 -11.84 -6.70
CA ALA A 20 5.17 -10.44 -7.06
C ALA A 20 4.03 -9.71 -6.34
N MET A 21 4.32 -8.50 -5.88
CA MET A 21 3.33 -7.57 -5.35
C MET A 21 3.34 -6.30 -6.18
N TYR A 22 2.16 -5.70 -6.35
CA TYR A 22 1.98 -4.49 -7.12
C TYR A 22 1.39 -3.41 -6.22
N LEU A 23 1.96 -2.21 -6.25
CA LEU A 23 1.50 -1.06 -5.49
C LEU A 23 0.68 -0.15 -6.40
N GLY A 24 -0.61 -0.03 -6.11
CA GLY A 24 -1.44 1.04 -6.66
C GLY A 24 -1.40 2.24 -5.74
N VAL A 25 -1.19 3.41 -6.33
CA VAL A 25 -1.20 4.70 -5.61
C VAL A 25 -2.20 5.61 -6.30
N ASP A 26 -3.10 6.21 -5.52
CA ASP A 26 -4.05 7.20 -6.02
C ASP A 26 -3.99 8.45 -5.15
N ALA A 27 -3.88 9.62 -5.78
CA ALA A 27 -3.89 10.91 -5.12
C ALA A 27 -5.16 11.65 -5.50
N ARG A 28 -6.02 11.90 -4.51
CA ARG A 28 -7.34 12.50 -4.72
C ARG A 28 -7.58 13.67 -3.77
N GLN A 29 -8.10 14.75 -4.33
CA GLN A 29 -8.64 15.85 -3.56
C GLN A 29 -10.05 15.48 -3.06
N THR A 30 -10.25 15.58 -1.75
CA THR A 30 -11.56 15.35 -1.12
C THR A 30 -12.46 16.59 -1.24
N PRO A 31 -13.79 16.44 -1.14
CA PRO A 31 -14.72 17.58 -1.16
C PRO A 31 -14.43 18.65 -0.10
N ASN A 32 -13.73 18.27 0.97
CA ASN A 32 -13.40 19.12 2.10
C ASN A 32 -12.10 19.93 1.85
N GLY A 33 -11.53 19.85 0.65
CA GLY A 33 -10.32 20.57 0.27
C GLY A 33 -9.02 19.91 0.71
N PHE A 34 -9.06 18.73 1.35
CA PHE A 34 -7.86 17.98 1.69
C PHE A 34 -7.41 17.10 0.55
N ASP A 35 -6.12 17.15 0.24
CA ASP A 35 -5.49 16.22 -0.67
C ASP A 35 -5.03 14.97 0.08
N LEU A 36 -5.47 13.80 -0.39
CA LEU A 36 -5.13 12.51 0.19
C LEU A 36 -4.39 11.68 -0.84
N ILE A 37 -3.39 10.94 -0.40
CA ILE A 37 -2.78 9.85 -1.15
C ILE A 37 -3.13 8.52 -0.47
N GLY A 38 -3.72 7.62 -1.23
CA GLY A 38 -4.04 6.26 -0.81
C GLY A 38 -3.12 5.26 -1.49
N ALA A 39 -2.70 4.25 -0.75
CA ALA A 39 -1.90 3.15 -1.28
C ALA A 39 -2.62 1.81 -1.07
N VAL A 40 -2.61 0.97 -2.10
CA VAL A 40 -3.18 -0.37 -2.11
C VAL A 40 -2.14 -1.34 -2.63
N ILE A 41 -1.96 -2.47 -1.93
CA ILE A 41 -1.12 -3.56 -2.41
C ILE A 41 -1.98 -4.63 -3.06
N TYR A 42 -1.60 -5.02 -4.27
CA TYR A 42 -2.18 -6.13 -5.01
C TYR A 42 -1.22 -7.31 -5.01
N ARG A 43 -1.73 -8.51 -4.77
CA ARG A 43 -0.96 -9.76 -4.75
C ARG A 43 -1.74 -10.89 -5.38
N LEU A 44 -1.05 -11.80 -6.05
CA LEU A 44 -1.65 -13.01 -6.58
C LEU A 44 -1.54 -14.13 -5.54
N ILE A 45 -2.66 -14.71 -5.13
CA ILE A 45 -2.70 -15.83 -4.20
C ILE A 45 -3.18 -17.05 -4.95
N VAL A 46 -2.48 -18.17 -4.78
CA VAL A 46 -2.92 -19.47 -5.29
C VAL A 46 -3.68 -20.18 -4.18
N ASP A 47 -4.92 -20.57 -4.44
CA ASP A 47 -5.73 -21.32 -3.48
C ASP A 47 -5.36 -22.81 -3.46
N LYS A 48 -5.98 -23.58 -2.54
CA LYS A 48 -5.72 -25.01 -2.40
C LYS A 48 -6.09 -25.85 -3.62
N ALA A 49 -6.97 -25.33 -4.49
CA ALA A 49 -7.38 -25.97 -5.73
C ALA A 49 -6.50 -25.55 -6.92
N GLY A 50 -5.50 -24.69 -6.69
CA GLY A 50 -4.59 -24.21 -7.72
C GLY A 50 -5.10 -23.00 -8.51
N ASN A 51 -6.23 -22.41 -8.12
CA ASN A 51 -6.74 -21.21 -8.82
C ASN A 51 -5.96 -19.98 -8.37
N VAL A 52 -5.63 -19.11 -9.34
CA VAL A 52 -4.96 -17.84 -9.09
C VAL A 52 -6.03 -16.76 -8.83
N GLN A 53 -5.92 -16.06 -7.70
CA GLN A 53 -6.81 -14.98 -7.31
C GLN A 53 -6.02 -13.68 -7.08
N LEU A 54 -6.51 -12.58 -7.62
CA LEU A 54 -5.97 -11.25 -7.33
C LEU A 54 -6.60 -10.74 -6.03
N HIS A 55 -5.77 -10.53 -5.02
CA HIS A 55 -6.16 -9.90 -3.77
C HIS A 55 -5.66 -8.47 -3.72
N SER A 56 -6.54 -7.55 -3.36
CA SER A 56 -6.22 -6.14 -3.09
C SER A 56 -6.35 -5.84 -1.61
N MET A 57 -5.45 -5.04 -1.07
CA MET A 57 -5.41 -4.74 0.35
C MET A 57 -4.99 -3.28 0.58
N PRO A 58 -5.86 -2.45 1.19
CA PRO A 58 -5.51 -1.07 1.47
C PRO A 58 -4.39 -1.04 2.52
N LEU A 59 -3.36 -0.23 2.27
CA LEU A 59 -2.25 -0.01 3.20
C LEU A 59 -2.58 1.18 4.09
N ASP A 60 -2.54 2.39 3.53
CA ASP A 60 -2.78 3.62 4.28
C ASP A 60 -3.33 4.74 3.42
N PHE A 61 -3.88 5.74 4.10
CA PHE A 61 -4.31 7.01 3.52
C PHE A 61 -3.61 8.14 4.24
N VAL A 62 -2.80 8.89 3.51
CA VAL A 62 -2.00 9.98 4.07
C VAL A 62 -2.51 11.30 3.52
N GLN A 63 -2.77 12.25 4.42
CA GLN A 63 -3.07 13.61 4.02
C GLN A 63 -1.80 14.32 3.57
N LEU A 64 -1.82 14.84 2.34
CA LEU A 64 -0.75 15.64 1.78
C LEU A 64 -0.77 17.03 2.41
N LYS A 65 0.40 17.53 2.79
CA LYS A 65 0.57 18.83 3.48
C LYS A 65 1.26 19.88 2.63
N GLU A 66 1.80 19.49 1.49
CA GLU A 66 2.64 20.31 0.63
C GLU A 66 2.16 20.24 -0.82
N ARG A 67 2.79 21.06 -1.68
CA ARG A 67 2.52 21.03 -3.13
C ARG A 67 2.86 19.64 -3.67
N HIS A 68 2.01 19.12 -4.57
CA HIS A 68 2.12 17.77 -5.13
C HIS A 68 3.24 17.65 -6.18
N THR A 69 4.48 17.94 -5.79
CA THR A 69 5.64 17.65 -6.64
C THR A 69 5.84 16.14 -6.73
N GLY A 70 6.37 15.67 -7.86
CA GLY A 70 6.67 14.24 -8.04
C GLY A 70 7.61 13.70 -6.95
N GLU A 71 8.58 14.50 -6.52
CA GLU A 71 9.50 14.17 -5.42
C GLU A 71 8.76 14.00 -4.09
N TYR A 72 7.90 14.95 -3.71
CA TYR A 72 7.14 14.86 -2.46
C TYR A 72 6.22 13.63 -2.46
N LEU A 73 5.51 13.38 -3.57
CA LEU A 73 4.65 12.21 -3.69
C LEU A 73 5.47 10.91 -3.58
N ALA A 74 6.65 10.83 -4.20
CA ALA A 74 7.53 9.68 -4.07
C ALA A 74 7.98 9.46 -2.61
N CYS A 75 8.31 10.53 -1.87
CA CYS A 75 8.63 10.44 -0.44
C CYS A 75 7.47 9.92 0.39
N VAL A 76 6.23 10.35 0.12
CA VAL A 76 5.04 9.86 0.84
C VAL A 76 4.77 8.39 0.50
N VAL A 77 4.95 7.98 -0.76
CA VAL A 77 4.83 6.57 -1.16
C VAL A 77 5.88 5.72 -0.46
N GLN A 78 7.13 6.16 -0.44
CA GLN A 78 8.21 5.48 0.28
C GLN A 78 7.89 5.34 1.77
N PHE A 79 7.41 6.41 2.42
CA PHE A 79 6.99 6.38 3.82
C PHE A 79 5.93 5.31 4.09
N ILE A 80 4.93 5.16 3.19
CA ILE A 80 3.92 4.11 3.33
C ILE A 80 4.55 2.72 3.16
N VAL A 81 5.42 2.52 2.17
CA VAL A 81 6.11 1.23 1.94
C VAL A 81 6.95 0.81 3.16
N GLU A 82 7.72 1.74 3.73
CA GLU A 82 8.55 1.50 4.92
C GLU A 82 7.70 1.20 6.16
N LYS A 83 6.58 1.91 6.35
CA LYS A 83 5.64 1.66 7.46
C LYS A 83 5.15 0.21 7.48
N PHE A 84 5.01 -0.42 6.32
CA PHE A 84 4.57 -1.82 6.21
C PHE A 84 5.72 -2.83 6.10
N GLY A 85 6.98 -2.38 6.19
CA GLY A 85 8.17 -3.24 6.12
C GLY A 85 8.36 -3.88 4.74
N LEU A 86 8.06 -3.13 3.69
CA LEU A 86 8.04 -3.57 2.30
C LEU A 86 9.21 -3.03 1.47
N GLU A 87 10.09 -2.22 2.06
CA GLU A 87 11.19 -1.51 1.39
C GLU A 87 12.22 -2.43 0.73
N ASN A 88 12.36 -3.67 1.22
CA ASN A 88 13.27 -4.68 0.67
C ASN A 88 12.57 -5.70 -0.25
N ARG A 89 11.32 -5.42 -0.66
CA ARG A 89 10.55 -6.28 -1.54
C ARG A 89 10.53 -5.72 -2.95
N GLN A 90 10.62 -6.61 -3.94
CA GLN A 90 10.37 -6.22 -5.31
C GLN A 90 8.87 -5.94 -5.47
N ILE A 91 8.52 -4.65 -5.50
CA ILE A 91 7.17 -4.16 -5.68
C ILE A 91 7.13 -3.37 -6.99
N MET A 92 6.19 -3.72 -7.85
CA MET A 92 5.97 -3.01 -9.11
C MET A 92 4.90 -1.94 -8.88
N ALA A 93 5.14 -0.69 -9.32
CA ALA A 93 4.13 0.35 -9.29
C ALA A 93 3.18 0.18 -10.50
N LEU A 94 1.88 0.34 -10.28
CA LEU A 94 0.82 0.35 -11.31
C LEU A 94 0.30 1.77 -11.55
#